data_AF-A0A3M1WSD2-F1
#
_entry.id   AF-A0A3M1WSD2-F1
#
_cell.length_a   1.000
_cell.length_b   1.000
_cell.length_c   1.000
_cell.angle_alpha   90.00
_cell.angle_beta   90.00
_cell.angle_gamma   90.00
#
_symmetry.space_group_name_H-M   'P 1'
#
loop_
_entity.id
_entity.type
_entity.pdbx_description
1 polymer ?
#
loop_
_entity_poly.entity_id
_entity_poly.type
_entity_poly.pdbx_seq_one_letter_code
_entity_poly.pdbx_strand_id
1 'polypeptide(L)'
;AGVLTWPLDKPVVTDLVPDAVVIYGNTAQAMRFVQAFLWQRGGEFVMRSSGDAGVCSRGVAQVVIEGEPVIEIPCLGDRRFAMTQDDEMIIAFPGARAAEVIEGLEATHKAGIRYPVPFQIPERCGLPETFTTGDADRKENP
;
A
#
# COMPACT_ATOMS: atom_id res chain seq x y z
N ALA A 1 26.77 13.60 1.22
CA ALA A 1 26.18 12.37 1.78
C ALA A 1 25.65 11.53 0.62
N GLY A 2 25.79 10.21 0.67
CA GLY A 2 25.31 9.29 -0.37
C GLY A 2 24.35 8.27 0.25
N VAL A 3 23.58 7.57 -0.60
CA VAL A 3 22.67 6.50 -0.20
C VAL A 3 23.21 5.19 -0.78
N LEU A 4 23.35 4.16 0.05
CA LEU A 4 23.61 2.80 -0.40
C LEU A 4 22.27 2.07 -0.49
N THR A 5 21.92 1.58 -1.67
CA THR A 5 20.76 0.71 -1.86
C THR A 5 21.21 -0.73 -2.01
N TRP A 6 20.45 -1.66 -1.43
CA TRP A 6 20.73 -3.09 -1.51
C TRP A 6 19.44 -3.86 -1.76
N PRO A 7 19.37 -4.75 -2.77
CA PRO A 7 18.17 -5.54 -3.01
C PRO A 7 17.94 -6.54 -1.87
N LEU A 8 16.69 -6.66 -1.42
CA LEU A 8 16.33 -7.50 -0.29
C LEU A 8 16.56 -9.01 -0.54
N ASP A 9 16.51 -9.45 -1.80
CA ASP A 9 16.73 -10.85 -2.20
C ASP A 9 18.20 -11.27 -2.24
N LYS A 10 19.14 -10.31 -2.13
CA LYS A 10 20.57 -10.59 -2.19
C LYS A 10 21.12 -10.85 -0.79
N PRO A 11 22.07 -11.80 -0.63
CA PRO A 11 22.69 -12.07 0.65
C PRO A 11 23.27 -10.78 1.20
N VAL A 12 22.80 -10.42 2.39
CA VAL A 12 23.24 -9.22 3.10
C VAL A 12 24.70 -9.45 3.50
N VAL A 13 25.56 -8.47 3.22
CA VAL A 13 26.90 -8.42 3.84
C VAL A 13 26.63 -8.34 5.33
N THR A 14 27.09 -9.33 6.10
CA THR A 14 26.57 -9.79 7.41
C THR A 14 26.28 -8.77 8.51
N ASP A 15 26.65 -7.50 8.32
CA ASP A 15 26.53 -6.42 9.31
C ASP A 15 25.76 -5.18 8.80
N LEU A 16 25.11 -5.24 7.63
CA LEU A 16 24.34 -4.11 7.09
C LEU A 16 22.92 -4.06 7.68
N VAL A 17 22.69 -3.13 8.60
CA VAL A 17 21.36 -2.80 9.10
C VAL A 17 20.80 -1.61 8.29
N PRO A 18 19.66 -1.77 7.60
CA PRO A 18 19.11 -0.68 6.80
C PRO A 18 18.50 0.40 7.70
N ASP A 19 18.78 1.67 7.41
CA ASP A 19 18.09 2.80 8.05
C ASP A 19 16.62 2.87 7.61
N ALA A 20 16.36 2.55 6.34
CA ALA A 20 15.03 2.51 5.76
C ALA A 20 14.87 1.32 4.81
N VAL A 21 13.65 0.80 4.73
CA VAL A 21 13.22 -0.19 3.76
C VAL A 21 12.27 0.51 2.79
N VAL A 22 12.47 0.32 1.49
CA VAL A 22 11.62 0.85 0.42
C VAL A 22 11.10 -0.32 -0.41
N ILE A 23 9.80 -0.35 -0.63
CA ILE A 23 9.08 -1.38 -1.39
C ILE A 23 8.22 -0.66 -2.43
N TYR A 24 8.31 -1.12 -3.67
CA TYR A 24 7.33 -0.81 -4.71
C TYR A 24 6.29 -1.92 -4.72
N GLY A 25 5.02 -1.56 -4.61
CA GLY A 25 3.92 -2.52 -4.58
C GLY A 25 2.61 -1.86 -4.97
N ASN A 26 1.64 -2.64 -5.40
CA ASN A 26 0.37 -2.06 -5.85
C ASN A 26 -0.46 -1.48 -4.69
N THR A 27 -1.55 -0.79 -5.03
CA THR A 27 -2.44 -0.16 -4.05
C THR A 27 -3.02 -1.12 -3.02
N ALA A 28 -3.30 -2.38 -3.40
CA ALA A 28 -3.79 -3.41 -2.48
C ALA A 28 -2.70 -3.87 -1.50
N GLN A 29 -1.45 -3.98 -1.93
CA GLN A 29 -0.31 -4.25 -1.06
C GLN A 29 -0.05 -3.06 -0.13
N ALA A 30 -0.08 -1.84 -0.64
CA ALA A 30 0.05 -0.61 0.15
C ALA A 30 -1.01 -0.56 1.27
N MET A 31 -2.26 -0.90 0.98
CA MET A 31 -3.32 -1.04 1.98
C MET A 31 -2.96 -2.05 3.09
N ARG A 32 -2.37 -3.21 2.74
CA ARG A 32 -1.93 -4.21 3.74
C ARG A 32 -0.86 -3.64 4.67
N PHE A 33 0.07 -2.84 4.14
CA PHE A 33 1.08 -2.17 4.96
C PHE A 33 0.50 -1.09 5.86
N VAL A 34 -0.46 -0.27 5.41
CA VAL A 34 -1.17 0.68 6.29
C VAL A 34 -1.78 -0.05 7.49
N GLN A 35 -2.48 -1.15 7.24
CA GLN A 35 -3.10 -1.96 8.29
C GLN A 35 -2.06 -2.55 9.24
N ALA A 36 -0.88 -2.94 8.74
CA ALA A 36 0.23 -3.40 9.57
C ALA A 36 0.82 -2.28 10.43
N PHE A 37 1.05 -1.09 9.86
CA PHE A 37 1.57 0.08 10.58
C PHE A 37 0.65 0.53 11.72
N LEU A 38 -0.66 0.37 11.54
CA LEU A 38 -1.68 0.73 12.53
C LEU A 38 -2.04 -0.43 13.46
N TRP A 39 -1.51 -1.63 13.28
CA TRP A 39 -1.92 -2.81 14.05
C TRP A 39 -1.75 -2.62 15.55
N GLN A 40 -0.55 -2.23 15.99
CA GLN A 40 -0.27 -2.01 17.42
C GLN A 40 -0.72 -0.62 17.90
N ARG A 41 -0.62 0.40 17.03
CA ARG A 41 -0.80 1.82 17.41
C ARG A 41 -2.26 2.28 17.32
N GLY A 42 -3.07 1.65 16.46
CA GLY A 42 -4.39 2.15 16.09
C GLY A 42 -4.33 3.54 15.42
N GLY A 43 -5.48 4.20 15.33
CA GLY A 43 -5.59 5.57 14.83
C GLY A 43 -5.63 5.68 13.30
N GLU A 44 -5.06 6.76 12.78
CA GLU A 44 -5.08 7.12 11.37
C GLU A 44 -3.67 7.12 10.77
N PHE A 45 -3.54 6.68 9.52
CA PHE A 45 -2.33 6.83 8.74
C PHE A 45 -2.45 8.01 7.80
N VAL A 46 -1.59 9.02 7.95
CA VAL A 46 -1.62 10.24 7.13
C VAL A 46 -0.57 10.16 6.04
N MET A 47 -1.04 10.05 4.79
CA MET A 47 -0.20 10.18 3.61
C MET A 47 0.03 11.66 3.26
N ARG A 48 1.29 12.07 3.14
CA ARG A 48 1.69 13.43 2.76
C ARG A 48 2.41 13.44 1.43
N SER A 49 1.74 13.89 0.38
CA SER A 49 2.28 13.89 -0.99
C SER A 49 2.41 15.29 -1.56
N SER A 50 3.46 15.47 -2.36
CA SER A 50 3.65 16.61 -3.27
C SER A 50 3.48 16.22 -4.75
N GLY A 51 3.24 14.95 -5.06
CA GLY A 51 3.30 14.41 -6.43
C GLY A 51 4.70 14.47 -7.08
N ASP A 52 5.71 14.84 -6.29
CA ASP A 52 7.10 14.98 -6.71
C ASP A 52 8.05 14.52 -5.60
N ALA A 53 9.27 14.16 -5.99
CA ALA A 53 10.32 13.61 -5.12
C ALA A 53 9.86 12.39 -4.29
N GLY A 54 9.16 11.45 -4.94
CA GLY A 54 8.52 10.29 -4.33
C GLY A 54 9.49 9.44 -3.51
N VAL A 55 10.38 8.68 -4.15
CA VAL A 55 11.29 7.81 -3.36
C VAL A 55 12.38 8.60 -2.64
N CYS A 56 13.01 9.59 -3.28
CA CYS A 56 14.20 10.22 -2.74
C CYS A 56 13.90 11.08 -1.50
N SER A 57 12.86 11.92 -1.55
CA SER A 57 12.49 12.79 -0.45
C SER A 57 11.54 12.10 0.52
N ARG A 58 10.48 11.44 0.03
CA ARG A 58 9.45 10.85 0.90
C ARG A 58 9.82 9.44 1.36
N GLY A 59 10.19 8.56 0.43
CA GLY A 59 10.51 7.16 0.75
C GLY A 59 11.81 6.97 1.54
N VAL A 60 12.82 7.79 1.30
CA VAL A 60 14.14 7.66 1.93
C VAL A 60 14.38 8.76 2.96
N ALA A 61 14.49 10.02 2.54
CA ALA A 61 14.93 11.09 3.45
C ALA A 61 13.93 11.30 4.61
N GLN A 62 12.64 11.39 4.33
CA GLN A 62 11.61 11.60 5.35
C GLN A 62 11.55 10.42 6.33
N VAL A 63 11.58 9.18 5.86
CA VAL A 63 11.57 7.99 6.73
C VAL A 63 12.76 7.98 7.69
N VAL A 64 13.96 8.29 7.20
CA VAL A 64 15.18 8.32 8.01
C VAL A 64 15.16 9.48 9.02
N ILE A 65 14.63 10.65 8.63
CA ILE A 65 14.60 11.86 9.48
C ILE A 65 13.49 11.76 10.53
N GLU A 66 12.29 11.34 10.15
CA GLU A 66 11.10 11.33 11.02
C GLU A 66 10.96 10.03 11.81
N GLY A 67 11.54 8.92 11.34
CA GLY A 67 11.42 7.62 12.00
C GLY A 67 10.02 7.00 11.88
N GLU A 68 9.23 7.44 10.90
CA GLU A 68 7.86 6.99 10.68
C GLU A 68 7.65 6.41 9.26
N PRO A 69 6.68 5.51 9.06
CA PRO A 69 6.40 4.89 7.78
C PRO A 69 5.70 5.88 6.85
N VAL A 70 5.94 5.72 5.56
CA VAL A 70 5.39 6.56 4.50
C VAL A 70 4.78 5.67 3.42
N ILE A 71 3.66 6.14 2.86
CA ILE A 71 3.18 5.71 1.56
C ILE A 71 3.17 6.92 0.64
N GLU A 72 3.63 6.75 -0.58
CA GLU A 72 3.79 7.85 -1.54
C GLU A 72 3.43 7.42 -2.97
N ILE A 73 2.92 8.36 -3.76
CA ILE A 73 2.69 8.18 -5.19
C ILE A 73 4.05 8.36 -5.88
N PRO A 74 4.50 7.41 -6.73
CA PRO A 74 5.76 7.57 -7.44
C PRO A 74 5.78 8.88 -8.24
N CYS A 75 6.92 9.56 -8.32
CA CYS A 75 7.02 10.79 -9.11
C CYS A 75 7.46 10.48 -10.57
N LEU A 76 7.70 11.54 -11.36
CA LEU A 76 8.25 11.40 -12.71
C LEU A 76 9.64 10.74 -12.70
N GLY A 77 10.46 11.06 -11.70
CA GLY A 77 11.79 10.48 -11.52
C GLY A 77 11.73 8.97 -11.26
N ASP A 78 10.83 8.54 -10.37
CA ASP A 78 10.58 7.11 -10.09
C ASP A 78 10.23 6.35 -11.38
N ARG A 79 9.24 6.83 -12.13
CA ARG A 79 8.82 6.19 -13.39
C ARG A 79 9.94 6.15 -14.43
N ARG A 80 10.74 7.21 -14.53
CA ARG A 80 11.81 7.31 -15.53
C ARG A 80 13.03 6.47 -15.19
N PHE A 81 13.46 6.47 -13.93
CA PHE A 81 14.76 5.95 -13.53
C PHE A 81 14.69 4.66 -12.70
N ALA A 82 13.62 4.47 -11.93
CA ALA A 82 13.35 3.22 -11.21
C ALA A 82 12.42 2.29 -11.99
N MET A 83 11.90 2.74 -13.15
CA MET A 83 10.93 2.00 -13.98
C MET A 83 9.66 1.61 -13.22
N THR A 84 9.28 2.42 -12.23
CA THR A 84 8.05 2.21 -11.46
C THR A 84 6.84 2.27 -12.39
N GLN A 85 5.91 1.33 -12.23
CA GLN A 85 4.70 1.19 -13.02
C GLN A 85 3.57 2.07 -12.47
N ASP A 86 2.53 2.28 -13.29
CA ASP A 86 1.42 3.16 -12.95
C ASP A 86 0.50 2.62 -11.86
N ASP A 87 0.51 1.31 -11.64
CA ASP A 87 -0.24 0.63 -10.57
C ASP A 87 0.56 0.50 -9.27
N GLU A 88 1.85 0.84 -9.28
CA GLU A 88 2.73 0.78 -8.13
C GLU A 88 2.66 2.04 -7.25
N MET A 89 2.80 1.81 -5.96
CA MET A 89 2.91 2.78 -4.88
C MET A 89 4.24 2.55 -4.16
N ILE A 90 4.81 3.62 -3.61
CA ILE A 90 5.97 3.54 -2.74
C ILE A 90 5.47 3.27 -1.32
N ILE A 91 6.06 2.27 -0.69
CA ILE A 91 5.85 1.94 0.72
C ILE A 91 7.23 1.97 1.37
N ALA A 92 7.41 2.77 2.40
CA ALA A 92 8.69 2.85 3.08
C ALA A 92 8.54 2.95 4.60
N PHE A 93 9.49 2.41 5.33
CA PHE A 93 9.50 2.43 6.79
C PHE A 93 10.91 2.27 7.36
N PRO A 94 11.16 2.72 8.61
CA PRO A 94 12.48 2.58 9.22
C PRO A 94 12.84 1.10 9.40
N GLY A 95 14.07 0.71 9.09
CA GLY A 95 14.49 -0.70 9.23
C GLY A 95 14.35 -1.22 10.66
N ALA A 96 14.53 -0.35 11.66
CA ALA A 96 14.30 -0.66 13.08
C ALA A 96 12.85 -1.10 13.40
N ARG A 97 11.88 -0.78 12.54
CA ARG A 97 10.46 -1.16 12.70
C ARG A 97 10.09 -2.40 11.90
N ALA A 98 11.01 -3.04 11.19
CA ALA A 98 10.71 -4.19 10.35
C ALA A 98 9.99 -5.33 11.11
N ALA A 99 10.41 -5.63 12.33
CA ALA A 99 9.77 -6.66 13.16
C ALA A 99 8.30 -6.32 13.49
N GLU A 100 8.01 -5.07 13.85
CA GLU A 100 6.64 -4.56 14.11
C GLU A 100 5.77 -4.68 12.85
N VAL A 101 6.32 -4.31 11.69
CA VAL A 101 5.61 -4.39 10.40
C VAL A 101 5.28 -5.84 10.03
N ILE A 102 6.24 -6.76 10.21
CA ILE A 102 6.02 -8.19 9.95
C ILE A 102 4.92 -8.73 10.85
N GLU A 103 4.97 -8.44 12.15
CA GLU A 103 3.94 -8.85 13.10
C GLU A 103 2.56 -8.31 12.69
N GLY A 104 2.47 -7.02 12.33
CA GLY A 104 1.21 -6.41 11.88
C GLY A 104 0.65 -7.07 10.62
N LEU A 105 1.51 -7.41 9.66
CA LEU A 105 1.10 -8.13 8.46
C LEU A 105 0.57 -9.53 8.79
N GLU A 106 1.28 -10.29 9.63
CA GLU A 106 0.89 -11.64 10.05
C GLU A 106 -0.41 -11.65 10.85
N ALA A 107 -0.53 -10.74 11.82
CA ALA A 107 -1.68 -10.67 12.72
C ALA A 107 -2.95 -10.27 11.97
N THR A 108 -2.89 -9.22 11.15
CA THR A 108 -4.03 -8.80 10.32
C THR A 108 -4.38 -9.84 9.26
N HIS A 109 -3.39 -10.58 8.76
CA HIS A 109 -3.66 -11.73 7.90
C HIS A 109 -4.43 -12.80 8.66
N LYS A 110 -3.96 -13.22 9.84
CA LYS A 110 -4.66 -14.21 10.68
C LYS A 110 -6.09 -13.79 11.01
N ALA A 111 -6.34 -12.49 11.19
CA ALA A 111 -7.67 -11.91 11.43
C ALA A 111 -8.61 -11.92 10.21
N GLY A 112 -8.14 -12.34 9.03
CA GLY A 112 -8.98 -12.56 7.84
C GLY A 112 -8.70 -11.62 6.68
N ILE A 113 -7.82 -10.62 6.82
CA ILE A 113 -7.49 -9.71 5.72
C ILE A 113 -6.49 -10.39 4.78
N ARG A 114 -6.96 -10.79 3.59
CA ARG A 114 -6.16 -11.56 2.62
C ARG A 114 -5.58 -10.68 1.52
N TYR A 115 -4.43 -11.11 1.02
CA TYR A 115 -3.88 -10.70 -0.27
C TYR A 115 -3.48 -11.97 -1.04
N PRO A 116 -3.83 -12.14 -2.33
CA PRO A 116 -4.64 -11.23 -3.15
C PRO A 116 -6.04 -10.97 -2.58
N VAL A 117 -6.60 -9.78 -2.84
CA VAL A 117 -7.92 -9.39 -2.31
C VAL A 117 -8.99 -10.22 -3.04
N PRO A 118 -9.83 -10.99 -2.34
CA PRO A 118 -10.88 -11.76 -2.98
C PRO A 118 -11.96 -10.82 -3.52
N PHE A 119 -12.32 -11.00 -4.79
CA PHE A 119 -13.47 -10.32 -5.38
C PHE A 119 -14.71 -11.15 -5.12
N GLN A 120 -15.74 -10.53 -4.55
CA GLN A 120 -17.08 -11.10 -4.52
C GLN A 120 -17.90 -10.41 -5.61
N ILE A 121 -18.12 -11.10 -6.72
CA ILE A 121 -19.11 -10.71 -7.71
C ILE A 121 -20.42 -11.36 -7.29
N PRO A 122 -21.43 -10.61 -6.82
CA PRO A 122 -22.72 -11.20 -6.52
C PRO A 122 -23.34 -11.73 -7.82
N GLU A 123 -24.03 -12.88 -7.75
CA GLU A 123 -24.69 -13.51 -8.90
C GLU A 123 -25.70 -12.58 -9.59
N ARG A 124 -26.24 -11.61 -8.83
CA ARG A 124 -27.11 -10.54 -9.32
C ARG A 124 -26.85 -9.24 -8.55
N CYS A 125 -27.06 -8.11 -9.22
CA CYS A 125 -27.17 -6.84 -8.51
C CYS A 125 -28.43 -6.89 -7.64
N GLY A 126 -28.26 -6.88 -6.32
CA GLY A 126 -29.37 -6.81 -5.36
C GLY A 126 -29.98 -5.42 -5.33
N LEU A 127 -30.55 -4.98 -6.46
CA LEU A 127 -31.31 -3.74 -6.52
C LEU A 127 -32.56 -3.89 -5.64
N PRO A 128 -32.90 -2.90 -4.80
CA PRO A 128 -34.19 -2.88 -4.12
C PRO A 128 -35.33 -2.97 -5.15
N GLU A 129 -36.46 -3.58 -4.77
CA GLU A 129 -37.59 -3.79 -5.70
C GLU A 129 -38.03 -2.51 -6.42
N THR A 130 -37.91 -1.36 -5.76
CA THR A 130 -38.22 -0.04 -6.32
C THR A 130 -37.34 0.41 -7.49
N PHE A 131 -36.20 -0.25 -7.73
CA PHE A 131 -35.28 0.01 -8.84
C PHE A 131 -35.32 -1.09 -9.92
N THR A 132 -36.15 -2.12 -9.73
CA THR A 132 -36.37 -3.18 -10.72
C THR A 132 -37.73 -2.97 -11.39
N THR A 133 -37.78 -3.02 -12.72
CA THR A 133 -39.04 -2.93 -13.48
C THR A 133 -39.90 -4.17 -13.21
N GLY A 134 -40.98 -4.00 -12.46
CA GLY A 134 -41.95 -5.05 -12.17
C GLY A 134 -43.00 -5.20 -13.28
N ASP A 135 -43.88 -6.19 -13.15
CA ASP A 135 -44.98 -6.39 -14.11
C ASP A 135 -45.92 -5.17 -14.17
N ALA A 136 -46.04 -4.41 -13.09
CA ALA A 136 -46.86 -3.18 -13.02
C ALA A 136 -46.25 -1.99 -13.78
N ASP A 137 -44.93 -2.00 -14.04
CA ASP A 137 -44.24 -0.94 -14.79
C ASP A 137 -44.28 -1.17 -16.30
N ARG A 138 -44.67 -2.38 -16.73
CA ARG A 138 -44.86 -2.71 -18.14
C ARG A 138 -46.15 -2.06 -18.64
N LYS A 139 -46.03 -0.91 -19.30
CA LYS A 139 -47.14 -0.33 -20.06
C LYS A 139 -47.38 -1.19 -21.29
N GLU A 140 -48.59 -1.72 -21.44
CA GLU A 140 -49.03 -2.35 -22.68
C GLU A 140 -48.88 -1.32 -23.80
N ASN A 141 -48.07 -1.66 -24.80
CA ASN A 141 -47.91 -0.82 -25.98
C ASN A 141 -49.21 -0.92 -26.80
N PRO A 142 -49.81 0.21 -27.24
CA PRO A 142 -51.03 0.19 -28.05
C PRO A 142 -50.87 -0.59 -29.36
#